data_AF-A0A918UNN6-F1
#
_entry.id   AF-A0A918UNN6-F1
#
_cell.length_a   1.000
_cell.length_b   1.000
_cell.length_c   1.000
_cell.angle_alpha   90.00
_cell.angle_beta   90.00
_cell.angle_gamma   90.00
#
_symmetry.space_group_name_H-M   'P 1'
#
loop_
_entity.id
_entity.type
_entity.pdbx_description
1 polymer ?
#
loop_
_entity_poly.entity_id
_entity_poly.type
_entity_poly.pdbx_seq_one_letter_code
_entity_poly.pdbx_strand_id
1 'polypeptide(L)'
;MTSQTPSVGRIVHYVSHGTPLRSDGSQAFRSACRGAMVTEVDSNDPGRVGLAIENPTGKFYHPLSDGGCVLDEAGCGAGLGGTWHWPEWR
;
A
#
# COMPACT_ATOMS: atom_id res chain seq x y z
N MET A 1 -6.27 22.25 -4.91
CA MET A 1 -6.13 20.90 -4.32
C MET A 1 -4.92 20.96 -3.41
N THR A 2 -5.10 20.74 -2.10
CA THR A 2 -3.97 20.71 -1.17
C THR A 2 -3.07 19.54 -1.55
N SER A 3 -1.85 19.82 -2.01
CA SER A 3 -0.84 18.77 -2.22
C SER A 3 -0.60 18.08 -0.89
N GLN A 4 -0.98 16.81 -0.78
CA GLN A 4 -0.78 16.05 0.45
C GLN A 4 0.66 15.56 0.50
N THR A 5 1.35 15.84 1.59
CA THR A 5 2.74 15.39 1.80
C THR A 5 2.75 14.11 2.64
N PRO A 6 3.47 13.06 2.21
CA PRO A 6 3.68 11.87 3.03
C PRO A 6 4.39 12.21 4.32
N SER A 7 3.90 11.70 5.45
CA SER A 7 4.53 11.84 6.76
C SER A 7 4.11 10.71 7.68
N VAL A 8 4.95 10.41 8.68
CA VAL A 8 4.67 9.34 9.66
C VAL A 8 3.33 9.59 10.35
N GLY A 9 2.53 8.53 10.48
CA GLY A 9 1.19 8.57 11.06
C GLY A 9 0.06 8.89 10.08
N ARG A 10 0.36 9.24 8.82
CA ARG A 10 -0.67 9.48 7.80
C ARG A 10 -1.36 8.17 7.40
N ILE A 11 -2.69 8.23 7.29
CA ILE A 11 -3.50 7.11 6.78
C ILE A 11 -3.54 7.19 5.25
N VAL A 12 -3.27 6.05 4.62
CA VAL A 12 -3.22 5.85 3.17
C VAL A 12 -3.89 4.54 2.79
N HIS A 13 -4.07 4.30 1.50
CA HIS A 13 -4.47 3.00 0.98
C HIS A 13 -3.26 2.25 0.43
N TYR A 14 -3.14 0.97 0.76
CA TYR A 14 -2.18 0.03 0.20
C TYR A 14 -2.88 -0.93 -0.76
N VAL A 15 -2.35 -1.11 -1.97
CA VAL A 15 -2.86 -2.09 -2.93
C VAL A 15 -2.15 -3.42 -2.69
N SER A 16 -2.85 -4.41 -2.14
CA SER A 16 -2.25 -5.73 -1.90
C SER A 16 -1.95 -6.47 -3.19
N HIS A 17 -0.85 -7.23 -3.23
CA HIS A 17 -0.52 -8.11 -4.36
C HIS A 17 -1.57 -9.21 -4.59
N GLY A 18 -2.31 -9.58 -3.54
CA GLY A 18 -3.01 -10.87 -3.49
C GLY A 18 -2.03 -12.02 -3.28
N THR A 19 -2.56 -13.23 -3.16
CA THR A 19 -1.72 -14.45 -3.16
C THR A 19 -1.42 -14.88 -4.59
N PRO A 20 -0.28 -15.53 -4.86
CA PRO A 20 -0.05 -16.17 -6.15
C PRO A 20 -1.20 -17.11 -6.55
N LEU A 21 -1.40 -17.26 -7.86
CA LEU A 21 -2.27 -18.32 -8.39
C LEU A 21 -1.67 -19.68 -8.06
N ARG A 22 -2.51 -20.60 -7.60
CA ARG A 22 -2.15 -22.00 -7.42
C ARG A 22 -2.11 -22.72 -8.77
N SER A 23 -1.55 -23.93 -8.78
CA SER A 23 -1.46 -24.77 -9.99
C SER A 23 -2.83 -25.11 -10.59
N ASP A 24 -3.90 -25.09 -9.79
CA ASP A 24 -5.29 -25.29 -10.22
C ASP A 24 -5.96 -23.99 -10.71
N GLY A 25 -5.23 -22.88 -10.78
CA GLY A 25 -5.76 -21.56 -11.17
C GLY A 25 -6.55 -20.85 -10.08
N SER A 26 -6.67 -21.41 -8.87
CA SER A 26 -7.34 -20.74 -7.75
C SER A 26 -6.44 -19.68 -7.09
N GLN A 27 -7.05 -18.64 -6.53
CA GLN A 27 -6.37 -17.61 -5.73
C GLN A 27 -7.06 -17.50 -4.36
N ALA A 28 -6.30 -17.59 -3.27
CA ALA A 28 -6.86 -17.48 -1.93
C ALA A 28 -7.36 -16.06 -1.63
N PHE A 29 -6.54 -15.07 -1.99
CA PHE A 29 -6.85 -13.65 -1.80
C PHE A 29 -6.53 -12.88 -3.07
N ARG A 30 -7.52 -12.17 -3.62
CA ARG A 30 -7.30 -11.26 -4.75
C ARG A 30 -6.58 -10.00 -4.27
N SER A 31 -5.96 -9.32 -5.22
CA SER A 31 -5.52 -7.94 -5.01
C SER A 31 -6.71 -7.06 -4.62
N ALA A 32 -6.52 -6.26 -3.59
CA ALA A 32 -7.52 -5.35 -3.06
C ALA A 32 -6.85 -4.26 -2.21
N CYS A 33 -7.53 -3.11 -2.11
CA CYS A 33 -7.09 -2.03 -1.24
C CYS A 33 -7.24 -2.39 0.24
N ARG A 34 -6.29 -1.90 1.03
CA ARG A 34 -6.21 -2.05 2.49
C ARG A 34 -5.92 -0.70 3.11
N GLY A 35 -6.45 -0.46 4.30
CA GLY A 35 -6.02 0.68 5.10
C GLY A 35 -4.58 0.46 5.54
N ALA A 36 -3.77 1.51 5.47
CA ALA A 36 -2.40 1.48 5.96
C ALA A 36 -2.03 2.82 6.61
N MET A 37 -1.02 2.78 7.46
CA MET A 37 -0.42 3.95 8.10
C MET A 37 1.05 4.05 7.68
N VAL A 38 1.48 5.26 7.31
CA VAL A 38 2.89 5.56 7.05
C VAL A 38 3.70 5.44 8.33
N THR A 39 4.72 4.58 8.34
CA THR A 39 5.66 4.41 9.45
C THR A 39 7.00 5.11 9.20
N GLU A 40 7.38 5.23 7.93
CA GLU A 40 8.65 5.79 7.48
C GLU A 40 8.45 6.53 6.14
N VAL A 41 9.24 7.56 5.87
CA VAL A 41 9.28 8.25 4.58
C VAL A 41 10.72 8.25 4.09
N ASP A 42 10.94 7.81 2.85
CA ASP A 42 12.27 7.81 2.26
C ASP A 42 12.71 9.26 1.98
N SER A 43 13.88 9.64 2.49
CA SER A 43 14.43 10.99 2.34
C SER A 43 14.87 11.31 0.91
N ASN A 44 15.20 10.29 0.11
CA ASN A 44 15.65 10.43 -1.27
C ASN A 44 14.49 10.34 -2.27
N ASP A 45 13.41 9.66 -1.90
CA ASP A 45 12.20 9.50 -2.70
C ASP A 45 10.96 9.63 -1.81
N PRO A 46 10.42 10.84 -1.59
CA PRO A 46 9.25 11.04 -0.73
C PRO A 46 7.99 10.28 -1.19
N GLY A 47 7.95 9.77 -2.43
CA GLY A 47 6.89 8.90 -2.92
C GLY A 47 7.00 7.46 -2.40
N ARG A 48 8.13 7.08 -1.79
CA ARG A 48 8.36 5.77 -1.18
C ARG A 48 8.24 5.86 0.34
N VAL A 49 7.43 4.97 0.91
CA VAL A 49 7.14 4.95 2.34
C VAL A 49 7.21 3.55 2.92
N GLY A 50 7.53 3.45 4.21
CA GLY A 50 7.26 2.26 4.99
C GLY A 50 5.82 2.27 5.48
N LEU A 51 5.14 1.12 5.48
CA LEU A 51 3.72 1.01 5.86
C LEU A 51 3.46 -0.03 6.95
N ALA A 52 2.56 0.31 7.87
CA ALA A 52 1.81 -0.63 8.68
C ALA A 52 0.44 -0.87 8.02
N ILE A 53 0.21 -2.07 7.51
CA ILE A 53 -0.93 -2.43 6.68
C ILE A 53 -1.93 -3.24 7.51
N GLU A 54 -3.19 -2.79 7.52
CA GLU A 54 -4.29 -3.42 8.22
C GLU A 54 -5.01 -4.41 7.30
N ASN A 55 -5.05 -5.68 7.69
CA ASN A 55 -5.88 -6.71 7.07
C ASN A 55 -6.93 -7.21 8.07
N PRO A 56 -8.06 -7.79 7.58
CA PRO A 56 -9.08 -8.35 8.47
C PRO A 56 -8.56 -9.40 9.47
N THR A 57 -7.46 -10.07 9.14
CA THR A 57 -6.86 -11.13 9.96
C THR A 57 -5.62 -10.70 10.74
N GLY A 58 -5.20 -9.44 10.62
CA GLY A 58 -4.02 -8.95 11.33
C GLY A 58 -3.29 -7.81 10.62
N LYS A 59 -2.13 -7.45 11.18
CA LYS A 59 -1.29 -6.35 10.71
C LYS A 59 0.00 -6.88 10.09
N PHE A 60 0.41 -6.28 8.98
CA PHE A 60 1.68 -6.55 8.31
C PHE A 60 2.49 -5.26 8.20
N TYR A 61 3.81 -5.36 8.24
CA TYR A 61 4.72 -4.21 8.09
C TYR A 61 5.54 -4.39 6.83
N HIS A 62 5.59 -3.35 5.99
CA HIS A 62 6.47 -3.27 4.83
C HIS A 62 7.42 -2.09 5.04
N PRO A 63 8.57 -2.28 5.71
CA PRO A 63 9.50 -1.20 6.02
C PRO A 63 10.30 -0.75 4.78
N LEU A 64 10.96 0.41 4.89
CA LEU A 64 11.87 0.88 3.82
C LEU A 64 13.06 -0.07 3.60
N SER A 65 13.52 -0.76 4.65
CA SER A 65 14.58 -1.78 4.54
C SER A 65 14.22 -2.93 3.59
N ASP A 66 12.92 -3.18 3.41
CA ASP A 66 12.39 -4.22 2.52
C ASP A 66 11.92 -3.63 1.17
N GLY A 67 12.43 -2.44 0.84
CA GLY A 67 12.13 -1.71 -0.39
C GLY A 67 10.96 -0.73 -0.30
N GLY A 68 10.18 -0.76 0.78
CA GLY A 68 9.01 0.13 0.96
C GLY A 68 7.92 -0.02 -0.10
N CYS A 69 6.94 0.87 -0.04
CA CYS A 69 5.84 0.96 -1.01
C CYS A 69 5.94 2.29 -1.77
N VAL A 70 5.75 2.27 -3.09
CA VAL A 70 5.85 3.45 -3.95
C VAL A 70 4.45 4.02 -4.23
N LEU A 71 4.36 5.35 -4.33
CA LEU A 71 3.14 6.07 -4.68
C LEU A 71 2.67 5.69 -6.08
N ASP A 72 1.39 5.34 -6.21
CA ASP A 72 0.72 5.05 -7.47
C ASP A 72 -0.68 5.67 -7.46
N GLU A 73 -0.81 6.84 -8.08
CA GLU A 73 -2.06 7.60 -8.15
C GLU A 73 -3.15 6.90 -8.99
N ALA A 74 -2.85 5.78 -9.66
CA ALA A 74 -3.87 4.99 -10.35
C ALA A 74 -4.90 4.37 -9.38
N GLY A 75 -4.53 4.22 -8.11
CA GLY A 75 -5.45 3.86 -7.04
C GLY A 75 -6.06 2.45 -7.14
N CYS A 76 -7.18 2.25 -6.46
CA CYS A 76 -7.82 0.93 -6.36
C CYS A 76 -8.38 0.46 -7.72
N GLY A 77 -7.89 -0.68 -8.21
CA GLY A 77 -8.43 -1.37 -9.40
C GLY A 77 -7.62 -1.16 -10.69
N ALA A 78 -6.74 -0.16 -10.71
CA ALA A 78 -5.76 0.06 -11.77
C ALA A 78 -4.31 0.10 -11.27
N GLY A 79 -4.10 0.37 -9.97
CA GLY A 79 -2.79 0.40 -9.35
C GLY A 79 -2.13 -0.98 -9.23
N LEU A 80 -0.81 -0.98 -9.25
CA LEU A 80 -0.01 -2.20 -9.10
C LEU A 80 -0.04 -2.74 -7.66
N GLY A 81 0.06 -4.06 -7.50
CA GLY A 81 0.27 -4.65 -6.18
C GLY A 81 1.56 -4.12 -5.55
N GLY A 82 1.53 -3.83 -4.24
CA GLY A 82 2.67 -3.32 -3.51
C GLY A 82 2.80 -1.79 -3.49
N THR A 83 1.91 -1.07 -4.16
CA THR A 83 1.91 0.41 -4.17
C THR A 83 0.96 0.97 -3.12
N TRP A 84 1.06 2.30 -2.93
CA TRP A 84 0.15 3.03 -2.06
C TRP A 84 -0.42 4.26 -2.77
N HIS A 85 -1.55 4.76 -2.29
CA HIS A 85 -2.16 5.99 -2.77
C HIS A 85 -2.93 6.70 -1.66
N TRP A 86 -3.25 7.97 -1.88
CA TRP A 86 -4.06 8.74 -0.95
C TRP A 86 -5.50 8.18 -0.88
N PRO A 87 -6.14 8.23 0.30
CA PRO A 87 -7.53 7.79 0.42
C PRO A 87 -8.45 8.62 -0.48
N GLU A 88 -9.18 7.94 -1.35
CA GLU A 88 -10.23 8.54 -2.16
C GLU A 88 -11.49 8.66 -1.31
N TRP A 89 -11.88 9.89 -0.97
CA TRP A 89 -13.20 10.14 -0.38
C TRP A 89 -14.22 10.02 -1.52
N ARG A 90 -15.14 9.07 -1.42
CA ARG A 90 -16.44 9.17 -2.11
C ARG A 90 -17.47 9.72 -1.16
#